data_AF-A0A951M3R6-F1
#
_entry.id   AF-A0A951M3R6-F1
#
_cell.length_a   1.000
_cell.length_b   1.000
_cell.length_c   1.000
_cell.angle_alpha   90.00
_cell.angle_beta   90.00
_cell.angle_gamma   90.00
#
_symmetry.space_group_name_H-M   'P 1'
#
loop_
_entity.id
_entity.type
_entity.pdbx_description
1 polymer ?
#
loop_
_entity_poly.entity_id
_entity_poly.type
_entity_poly.pdbx_seq_one_letter_code
_entity_poly.pdbx_strand_id
1 'polypeptide(L)'
;MSSIFSGSAGRNAAIFQAQQLAANQANNNNLIAGNETNALNSLSNSATNAQGAINAGAQNGLSALLNGYNTATGAINTGFGGAENASQAGFGQARNDISGGLQSSLASLFGGAGRGAGDFARGGAQASGDISAALGGSLASLNDGFGAAQGTLAGNNALFSPYVSAGQNAQATLADALGVNGAVGNAAATAAFQSGPGYQYQVQQALNGVLRNASATGALGSGNTLAALQNTGNNLANQNWQQWLSNLSGVGATGLNAAGQTAANNANLASSQQAQGTANANAITQAGTNLGNIAQSTGTQLGNLSASTGQAAAGLDTNAATALANNATAGGNTLANELIGQGTQLGNLATNLGTASAGIDTSQGAQLANVSQGLGLNEANVFNNATAARVANNNNATQGIANAGAAGLMAGQQAAATGDNAILGGLGSLLKLGSLPTGGGGTLAGAATSGIGSLLGSLGSGAGALLAAL
;
A
#
# COMPACT_ATOMS: atom_id res chain seq x y z
N MET A 1 133.87 -50.28 -27.26
CA MET A 1 133.27 -49.62 -26.08
C MET A 1 132.33 -48.48 -26.48
N SER A 2 131.16 -48.78 -27.04
CA SER A 2 130.06 -47.81 -27.17
C SER A 2 128.81 -48.54 -27.65
N SER A 3 127.98 -49.05 -26.71
CA SER A 3 126.55 -49.41 -26.91
C SER A 3 125.93 -50.18 -25.73
N ILE A 4 126.29 -49.84 -24.49
CA ILE A 4 125.63 -50.39 -23.29
C ILE A 4 124.80 -49.29 -22.61
N PHE A 5 123.79 -48.77 -23.30
CA PHE A 5 122.71 -47.98 -22.68
C PHE A 5 121.39 -48.30 -23.41
N SER A 6 120.81 -49.48 -23.15
CA SER A 6 119.56 -49.99 -23.74
C SER A 6 118.27 -49.36 -23.16
N GLY A 7 118.32 -48.11 -22.68
CA GLY A 7 117.18 -47.44 -22.03
C GLY A 7 116.33 -46.50 -22.92
N SER A 8 116.59 -46.41 -24.24
CA SER A 8 115.92 -45.42 -25.11
C SER A 8 114.49 -45.81 -25.50
N ALA A 9 114.22 -47.09 -25.76
CA ALA A 9 112.87 -47.57 -26.11
C ALA A 9 111.87 -47.39 -24.95
N GLY A 10 112.29 -47.66 -23.71
CA GLY A 10 111.46 -47.44 -22.52
C GLY A 10 111.15 -45.97 -22.28
N ARG A 11 112.10 -45.06 -22.53
CA ARG A 11 111.88 -43.62 -22.43
C ARG A 11 110.88 -43.10 -23.48
N ASN A 12 111.00 -43.55 -24.73
CA ASN A 12 110.07 -43.14 -25.78
C ASN A 12 108.65 -43.70 -25.54
N ALA A 13 108.52 -44.92 -25.04
CA ALA A 13 107.23 -45.48 -24.64
C ALA A 13 106.60 -44.71 -23.47
N ALA A 14 107.40 -44.30 -22.48
CA ALA A 14 106.94 -43.47 -21.36
C ALA A 14 106.51 -42.07 -21.82
N ILE A 15 107.23 -41.44 -22.75
CA ILE A 15 106.85 -40.15 -23.33
C ILE A 15 105.54 -40.26 -24.12
N PHE A 16 105.39 -41.31 -24.94
CA PHE A 16 104.15 -41.55 -25.68
C PHE A 16 102.96 -41.79 -24.75
N GLN A 17 103.12 -42.59 -23.68
CA GLN A 17 102.08 -42.77 -22.67
C GLN A 17 101.74 -41.47 -21.94
N ALA A 18 102.74 -40.65 -21.60
CA ALA A 18 102.51 -39.34 -20.98
C ALA A 18 101.74 -38.38 -21.91
N GLN A 19 102.07 -38.37 -23.21
CA GLN A 19 101.33 -37.57 -24.21
C GLN A 19 99.90 -38.06 -24.38
N GLN A 20 99.67 -39.38 -24.39
CA GLN A 20 98.32 -39.94 -24.47
C GLN A 20 97.49 -39.63 -23.21
N LEU A 21 98.11 -39.63 -22.03
CA LEU A 21 97.47 -39.23 -20.79
C LEU A 21 97.09 -37.74 -20.79
N ALA A 22 97.98 -36.87 -21.27
CA ALA A 22 97.70 -35.44 -21.41
C ALA A 22 96.54 -35.17 -22.39
N ALA A 23 96.51 -35.90 -23.52
CA ALA A 23 95.41 -35.82 -24.48
C ALA A 23 94.08 -36.32 -23.87
N ASN A 24 94.10 -37.42 -23.11
CA ASN A 24 92.93 -37.93 -22.39
C ASN A 24 92.45 -36.93 -21.32
N GLN A 25 93.38 -36.28 -20.62
CA GLN A 25 93.04 -35.24 -19.63
C GLN A 25 92.39 -34.02 -20.30
N ALA A 26 92.92 -33.57 -21.45
CA ALA A 26 92.32 -32.48 -22.23
C ALA A 26 90.91 -32.83 -22.72
N ASN A 27 90.72 -34.03 -23.28
CA ASN A 27 89.40 -34.52 -23.70
C ASN A 27 88.42 -34.61 -22.52
N ASN A 28 88.90 -35.05 -21.35
CA ASN A 28 88.09 -35.13 -20.15
C ASN A 28 87.68 -33.75 -19.64
N ASN A 29 88.60 -32.78 -19.66
CA ASN A 29 88.31 -31.39 -19.28
C ASN A 29 87.28 -30.76 -20.23
N ASN A 30 87.40 -31.02 -21.53
CA ASN A 30 86.41 -30.57 -22.52
C ASN A 30 85.03 -31.20 -22.28
N LEU A 31 84.97 -32.48 -21.93
CA LEU A 31 83.71 -33.16 -21.60
C LEU A 31 83.07 -32.58 -20.34
N ILE A 32 83.87 -32.29 -19.30
CA ILE A 32 83.39 -31.68 -18.05
C ILE A 32 82.83 -30.28 -18.34
N ALA A 33 83.59 -29.43 -19.03
CA ALA A 33 83.16 -28.09 -19.39
C ALA A 33 81.88 -28.10 -20.25
N GLY A 34 81.77 -29.07 -21.17
CA GLY A 34 80.55 -29.27 -21.96
C GLY A 34 79.34 -29.67 -21.10
N ASN A 35 79.53 -30.59 -20.16
CA ASN A 35 78.46 -31.03 -19.25
C ASN A 35 78.05 -29.93 -18.27
N GLU A 36 79.00 -29.16 -17.71
CA GLU A 36 78.69 -28.00 -16.86
C GLU A 36 77.90 -26.95 -17.64
N THR A 37 78.29 -26.68 -18.89
CA THR A 37 77.56 -25.76 -19.77
C THR A 37 76.14 -26.27 -20.03
N ASN A 38 75.97 -27.57 -20.29
CA ASN A 38 74.65 -28.16 -20.51
C ASN A 38 73.77 -28.11 -19.25
N ALA A 39 74.33 -28.39 -18.07
CA ALA A 39 73.62 -28.30 -16.79
C ALA A 39 73.19 -26.87 -16.47
N LEU A 40 74.09 -25.89 -16.68
CA LEU A 40 73.78 -24.46 -16.52
C LEU A 40 72.68 -24.01 -17.50
N ASN A 41 72.73 -24.45 -18.75
CA ASN A 41 71.69 -24.18 -19.73
C ASN A 41 70.34 -24.79 -19.32
N SER A 42 70.34 -26.02 -18.81
CA SER A 42 69.14 -26.70 -18.35
C SER A 42 68.50 -26.01 -17.14
N LEU A 43 69.34 -25.57 -16.18
CA LEU A 43 68.90 -24.79 -15.02
C LEU A 43 68.34 -23.42 -15.44
N SER A 44 69.03 -22.72 -16.35
CA SER A 44 68.58 -21.43 -16.89
C SER A 44 67.23 -21.53 -17.62
N ASN A 45 67.08 -22.55 -18.47
CA ASN A 45 65.82 -22.84 -19.16
C ASN A 45 64.70 -23.16 -18.17
N SER A 46 64.99 -23.95 -17.14
CA SER A 46 64.01 -24.30 -16.10
C SER A 46 63.58 -23.07 -15.29
N ALA A 47 64.52 -22.19 -14.94
CA ALA A 47 64.21 -20.93 -14.25
C ALA A 47 63.35 -20.00 -15.12
N THR A 48 63.64 -19.93 -16.42
CA THR A 48 62.85 -19.13 -17.38
C THR A 48 61.45 -19.70 -17.55
N ASN A 49 61.30 -21.02 -17.65
CA ASN A 49 60.00 -21.68 -17.71
C ASN A 49 59.19 -21.47 -16.43
N ALA A 50 59.82 -21.57 -15.26
CA ALA A 50 59.18 -21.31 -13.97
C ALA A 50 58.71 -19.85 -13.87
N GLN A 51 59.55 -18.89 -14.27
CA GLN A 51 59.18 -17.48 -14.30
C GLN A 51 58.03 -17.22 -15.28
N GLY A 52 58.03 -17.87 -16.45
CA GLY A 52 56.94 -17.82 -17.42
C GLY A 52 55.62 -18.35 -16.85
N ALA A 53 55.64 -19.49 -16.16
CA ALA A 53 54.46 -20.08 -15.53
C ALA A 53 53.90 -19.18 -14.41
N ILE A 54 54.77 -18.61 -13.57
CA ILE A 54 54.36 -17.66 -12.52
C ILE A 54 53.71 -16.42 -13.14
N ASN A 55 54.32 -15.85 -14.18
CA ASN A 55 53.78 -14.67 -14.86
C ASN A 55 52.42 -14.97 -15.52
N ALA A 56 52.29 -16.13 -16.17
CA ALA A 56 51.03 -16.57 -16.77
C ALA A 56 49.93 -16.78 -15.71
N GLY A 57 50.25 -17.44 -14.59
CA GLY A 57 49.32 -17.61 -13.47
C GLY A 57 48.86 -16.28 -12.89
N ALA A 58 49.79 -15.34 -12.67
CA ALA A 58 49.46 -14.00 -12.19
C ALA A 58 48.55 -13.22 -13.17
N GLN A 59 48.82 -13.30 -14.48
CA GLN A 59 47.98 -12.67 -15.49
C GLN A 59 46.59 -13.30 -15.57
N ASN A 60 46.50 -14.63 -15.51
CA ASN A 60 45.22 -15.34 -15.51
C ASN A 60 44.41 -15.01 -14.25
N GLY A 61 45.05 -14.98 -13.08
CA GLY A 61 44.40 -14.59 -11.82
C GLY A 61 43.88 -13.15 -11.84
N LEU A 62 44.68 -12.21 -12.36
CA LEU A 62 44.24 -10.83 -12.54
C LEU A 62 43.07 -10.72 -13.53
N SER A 63 43.13 -11.46 -14.65
CA SER A 63 42.04 -11.49 -15.64
C SER A 63 40.74 -12.06 -15.06
N ALA A 64 40.83 -13.14 -14.28
CA ALA A 64 39.70 -13.71 -13.56
C ALA A 64 39.10 -12.72 -12.56
N LEU A 65 39.94 -12.01 -11.80
CA LEU A 65 39.49 -10.97 -10.87
C LEU A 65 38.78 -9.82 -11.59
N LEU A 66 39.34 -9.32 -12.70
CA LEU A 66 38.72 -8.27 -13.52
C LEU A 66 37.39 -8.71 -14.12
N ASN A 67 37.30 -9.94 -14.63
CA ASN A 67 36.05 -10.48 -15.16
C ASN A 67 34.99 -10.65 -14.06
N GLY A 68 35.39 -11.10 -12.87
CA GLY A 68 34.52 -11.19 -11.70
C GLY A 68 34.02 -9.81 -11.28
N TYR A 69 34.90 -8.81 -11.21
CA TYR A 69 34.54 -7.42 -10.93
C TYR A 69 33.54 -6.87 -11.95
N ASN A 70 33.82 -7.00 -13.25
CA ASN A 70 32.94 -6.51 -14.31
C ASN A 70 31.55 -7.19 -14.27
N THR A 71 31.52 -8.49 -13.99
CA THR A 71 30.26 -9.25 -13.83
C THR A 71 29.46 -8.73 -12.64
N ALA A 72 30.12 -8.52 -11.49
CA ALA A 72 29.48 -7.98 -10.30
C ALA A 72 28.95 -6.55 -10.52
N THR A 73 29.74 -5.68 -11.15
CA THR A 73 29.32 -4.32 -11.51
C THR A 73 28.15 -4.35 -12.50
N GLY A 74 28.17 -5.25 -13.48
CA GLY A 74 27.05 -5.45 -14.41
C GLY A 74 25.77 -5.86 -13.69
N ALA A 75 25.85 -6.85 -12.80
CA ALA A 75 24.71 -7.32 -11.99
C ALA A 75 24.15 -6.19 -11.10
N ILE A 76 25.01 -5.40 -10.48
CA ILE A 76 24.61 -4.23 -9.68
C ILE A 76 23.87 -3.21 -10.54
N ASN A 77 24.43 -2.85 -11.71
CA ASN A 77 23.81 -1.86 -12.59
C ASN A 77 22.45 -2.35 -13.12
N THR A 78 22.34 -3.62 -13.52
CA THR A 78 21.06 -4.21 -13.94
C THR A 78 20.06 -4.27 -12.79
N GLY A 79 20.50 -4.66 -11.59
CA GLY A 79 19.64 -4.67 -10.39
C GLY A 79 19.13 -3.28 -10.03
N PHE A 80 20.00 -2.27 -10.08
CA PHE A 80 19.64 -0.88 -9.80
C PHE A 80 18.66 -0.34 -10.85
N GLY A 81 18.90 -0.58 -12.14
CA GLY A 81 17.97 -0.19 -13.20
C GLY A 81 16.62 -0.92 -13.11
N GLY A 82 16.63 -2.20 -12.71
CA GLY A 82 15.40 -2.96 -12.45
C GLY A 82 14.60 -2.37 -11.27
N ALA A 83 15.28 -2.02 -10.18
CA ALA A 83 14.67 -1.39 -9.01
C ALA A 83 14.10 0.00 -9.35
N GLU A 84 14.82 0.79 -10.14
CA GLU A 84 14.35 2.10 -10.61
C GLU A 84 13.09 1.97 -11.46
N ASN A 85 13.07 1.05 -12.44
CA ASN A 85 11.89 0.79 -13.27
C ASN A 85 10.70 0.31 -12.44
N ALA A 86 10.92 -0.59 -11.48
CA ALA A 86 9.86 -1.07 -10.58
C ALA A 86 9.29 0.07 -9.73
N SER A 87 10.16 0.96 -9.23
CA SER A 87 9.77 2.16 -8.48
C SER A 87 8.93 3.11 -9.36
N GLN A 88 9.39 3.40 -10.58
CA GLN A 88 8.63 4.23 -11.53
C GLN A 88 7.25 3.62 -11.88
N ALA A 89 7.20 2.30 -12.10
CA ALA A 89 5.95 1.58 -12.34
C ALA A 89 5.01 1.66 -11.12
N GLY A 90 5.55 1.49 -9.91
CA GLY A 90 4.81 1.65 -8.66
C GLY A 90 4.22 3.06 -8.48
N PHE A 91 5.01 4.11 -8.76
CA PHE A 91 4.51 5.49 -8.75
C PHE A 91 3.47 5.75 -9.84
N GLY A 92 3.61 5.14 -11.02
CA GLY A 92 2.62 5.18 -12.09
C GLY A 92 1.29 4.56 -11.65
N GLN A 93 1.34 3.36 -11.09
CA GLN A 93 0.16 2.66 -10.58
C GLN A 93 -0.49 3.44 -9.44
N ALA A 94 0.28 3.92 -8.46
CA ALA A 94 -0.23 4.73 -7.36
C ALA A 94 -0.93 6.01 -7.86
N ARG A 95 -0.38 6.68 -8.89
CA ARG A 95 -1.07 7.82 -9.53
C ARG A 95 -2.39 7.42 -10.17
N ASN A 96 -2.43 6.29 -10.87
CA ASN A 96 -3.67 5.79 -11.48
C ASN A 96 -4.71 5.44 -10.42
N ASP A 97 -4.29 4.79 -9.33
CA ASP A 97 -5.17 4.42 -8.22
C ASP A 97 -5.72 5.67 -7.51
N ILE A 98 -4.88 6.68 -7.25
CA ILE A 98 -5.30 7.98 -6.68
C ILE A 98 -6.30 8.66 -7.62
N SER A 99 -6.00 8.71 -8.93
CA SER A 99 -6.90 9.32 -9.92
C SER A 99 -8.25 8.60 -10.00
N GLY A 100 -8.23 7.25 -10.01
CA GLY A 100 -9.44 6.43 -10.06
C GLY A 100 -10.26 6.50 -8.76
N GLY A 101 -9.59 6.54 -7.62
CA GLY A 101 -10.20 6.75 -6.31
C GLY A 101 -10.87 8.13 -6.22
N LEU A 102 -10.16 9.20 -6.59
CA LEU A 102 -10.71 10.55 -6.64
C LEU A 102 -11.92 10.64 -7.57
N GLN A 103 -11.86 10.01 -8.74
CA GLN A 103 -13.00 9.99 -9.67
C GLN A 103 -14.21 9.24 -9.10
N SER A 104 -13.98 8.11 -8.43
CA SER A 104 -15.04 7.33 -7.75
C SER A 104 -15.64 8.09 -6.55
N SER A 105 -14.80 8.79 -5.81
CA SER A 105 -15.18 9.65 -4.67
C SER A 105 -16.01 10.84 -5.14
N LEU A 106 -15.58 11.54 -6.21
CA LEU A 106 -16.35 12.60 -6.87
C LEU A 106 -17.69 12.06 -7.40
N ALA A 107 -17.71 10.90 -8.05
CA ALA A 107 -18.95 10.28 -8.52
C ALA A 107 -19.92 9.96 -7.36
N SER A 108 -19.41 9.46 -6.23
CA SER A 108 -20.20 9.21 -5.03
C SER A 108 -20.70 10.51 -4.39
N LEU A 109 -19.86 11.55 -4.34
CA LEU A 109 -20.22 12.86 -3.82
C LEU A 109 -21.32 13.51 -4.68
N PHE A 110 -21.13 13.59 -6.00
CA PHE A 110 -22.11 14.17 -6.91
C PHE A 110 -23.38 13.32 -7.01
N GLY A 111 -23.26 11.99 -7.01
CA GLY A 111 -24.41 11.08 -7.01
C GLY A 111 -25.18 11.10 -5.68
N GLY A 112 -24.49 11.29 -4.56
CA GLY A 112 -25.07 11.52 -3.23
C GLY A 112 -25.77 12.87 -3.15
N ALA A 113 -25.13 13.93 -3.64
CA ALA A 113 -25.73 15.26 -3.73
C ALA A 113 -26.98 15.28 -4.61
N GLY A 114 -26.96 14.58 -5.75
CA GLY A 114 -28.12 14.43 -6.63
C GLY A 114 -29.29 13.69 -5.95
N ARG A 115 -29.00 12.59 -5.24
CA ARG A 115 -30.02 11.88 -4.44
C ARG A 115 -30.59 12.75 -3.33
N GLY A 116 -29.71 13.43 -2.57
CA GLY A 116 -30.13 14.35 -1.51
C GLY A 116 -30.99 15.52 -2.02
N ALA A 117 -30.64 16.09 -3.18
CA ALA A 117 -31.47 17.11 -3.83
C ALA A 117 -32.85 16.56 -4.25
N GLY A 118 -32.89 15.31 -4.75
CA GLY A 118 -34.14 14.63 -5.10
C GLY A 118 -35.03 14.32 -3.88
N ASP A 119 -34.43 13.84 -2.79
CA ASP A 119 -35.12 13.63 -1.51
C ASP A 119 -35.64 14.95 -0.93
N PHE A 120 -34.86 16.04 -1.03
CA PHE A 120 -35.29 17.38 -0.62
C PHE A 120 -36.49 17.87 -1.42
N ALA A 121 -36.44 17.75 -2.76
CA ALA A 121 -37.55 18.15 -3.61
C ALA A 121 -38.82 17.35 -3.28
N ARG A 122 -38.70 16.04 -3.03
CA ARG A 122 -39.83 15.19 -2.59
C ARG A 122 -40.36 15.57 -1.21
N GLY A 123 -39.48 15.73 -0.22
CA GLY A 123 -39.87 16.10 1.14
C GLY A 123 -40.53 17.48 1.20
N GLY A 124 -39.99 18.45 0.46
CA GLY A 124 -40.57 19.77 0.32
C GLY A 124 -41.94 19.75 -0.36
N ALA A 125 -42.09 18.96 -1.45
CA ALA A 125 -43.37 18.78 -2.11
C ALA A 125 -44.41 18.11 -1.19
N GLN A 126 -43.99 17.09 -0.44
CA GLN A 126 -44.87 16.40 0.51
C GLN A 126 -45.29 17.31 1.66
N ALA A 127 -44.35 18.00 2.31
CA ALA A 127 -44.65 18.93 3.39
C ALA A 127 -45.55 20.08 2.92
N SER A 128 -45.31 20.62 1.72
CA SER A 128 -46.19 21.62 1.10
C SER A 128 -47.60 21.08 0.87
N GLY A 129 -47.71 19.82 0.40
CA GLY A 129 -48.98 19.12 0.24
C GLY A 129 -49.73 18.94 1.56
N ASP A 130 -49.06 18.45 2.59
CA ASP A 130 -49.63 18.22 3.92
C ASP A 130 -50.12 19.53 4.56
N ILE A 131 -49.33 20.60 4.46
CA ILE A 131 -49.73 21.93 4.93
C ILE A 131 -50.93 22.46 4.15
N SER A 132 -50.91 22.33 2.82
CA SER A 132 -52.02 22.79 1.98
C SER A 132 -53.31 22.04 2.30
N ALA A 133 -53.22 20.73 2.54
CA ALA A 133 -54.36 19.90 2.93
C ALA A 133 -54.89 20.27 4.32
N ALA A 134 -54.01 20.44 5.31
CA ALA A 134 -54.39 20.83 6.67
C ALA A 134 -55.03 22.23 6.72
N LEU A 135 -54.46 23.18 5.97
CA LEU A 135 -54.99 24.53 5.83
C LEU A 135 -56.34 24.52 5.13
N GLY A 136 -56.48 23.75 4.05
CA GLY A 136 -57.74 23.55 3.34
C GLY A 136 -58.84 22.98 4.24
N GLY A 137 -58.52 21.96 5.04
CA GLY A 137 -59.47 21.37 6.01
C GLY A 137 -59.88 22.34 7.12
N SER A 138 -58.93 23.12 7.64
CA SER A 138 -59.23 24.15 8.66
C SER A 138 -60.09 25.27 8.11
N LEU A 139 -59.78 25.75 6.89
CA LEU A 139 -60.57 26.78 6.20
C LEU A 139 -61.98 26.30 5.87
N ALA A 140 -62.13 25.04 5.42
CA ALA A 140 -63.43 24.44 5.16
C ALA A 140 -64.28 24.38 6.45
N SER A 141 -63.72 23.85 7.53
CA SER A 141 -64.41 23.76 8.83
C SER A 141 -64.82 25.14 9.36
N LEU A 142 -63.96 26.15 9.19
CA LEU A 142 -64.27 27.54 9.55
C LEU A 142 -65.38 28.14 8.69
N ASN A 143 -65.37 27.90 7.39
CA ASN A 143 -66.42 28.37 6.48
C ASN A 143 -67.76 27.70 6.78
N ASP A 144 -67.77 26.41 7.09
CA ASP A 144 -68.99 25.67 7.46
C ASP A 144 -69.60 26.21 8.75
N GLY A 145 -68.78 26.38 9.80
CA GLY A 145 -69.22 26.98 11.07
C GLY A 145 -69.75 28.40 10.89
N PHE A 146 -69.11 29.19 10.03
CA PHE A 146 -69.57 30.53 9.69
C PHE A 146 -70.90 30.51 8.92
N GLY A 147 -71.04 29.66 7.90
CA GLY A 147 -72.27 29.50 7.13
C GLY A 147 -73.45 29.10 8.02
N ALA A 148 -73.21 28.21 8.98
CA ALA A 148 -74.22 27.84 9.98
C ALA A 148 -74.59 29.02 10.90
N ALA A 149 -73.62 29.81 11.34
CA ALA A 149 -73.87 31.00 12.15
C ALA A 149 -74.65 32.07 11.37
N GLN A 150 -74.25 32.33 10.12
CA GLN A 150 -74.93 33.27 9.23
C GLN A 150 -76.37 32.83 8.92
N GLY A 151 -76.59 31.54 8.69
CA GLY A 151 -77.92 30.97 8.50
C GLY A 151 -78.81 31.12 9.74
N THR A 152 -78.27 30.85 10.93
CA THR A 152 -78.98 31.03 12.21
C THR A 152 -79.36 32.50 12.43
N LEU A 153 -78.44 33.43 12.17
CA LEU A 153 -78.68 34.87 12.29
C LEU A 153 -79.69 35.39 11.27
N ALA A 154 -79.62 34.92 10.02
CA ALA A 154 -80.61 35.25 9.00
C ALA A 154 -82.01 34.74 9.40
N GLY A 155 -82.10 33.53 9.95
CA GLY A 155 -83.35 32.99 10.48
C GLY A 155 -83.91 33.82 11.64
N ASN A 156 -83.05 34.23 12.59
CA ASN A 156 -83.46 35.09 13.69
C ASN A 156 -83.95 36.46 13.21
N ASN A 157 -83.24 37.09 12.27
CA ASN A 157 -83.64 38.37 11.70
C ASN A 157 -84.97 38.26 10.92
N ALA A 158 -85.19 37.16 10.20
CA ALA A 158 -86.46 36.89 9.54
C ALA A 158 -87.61 36.73 10.55
N LEU A 159 -87.35 36.14 11.72
CA LEU A 159 -88.32 36.03 12.80
C LEU A 159 -88.73 37.39 13.37
N PHE A 160 -87.80 38.34 13.46
CA PHE A 160 -88.05 39.70 13.97
C PHE A 160 -88.65 40.64 12.92
N SER A 161 -88.47 40.36 11.63
CA SER A 161 -88.94 41.23 10.54
C SER A 161 -90.42 41.63 10.64
N PRO A 162 -91.38 40.73 10.93
CA PRO A 162 -92.79 41.12 11.08
C PRO A 162 -93.02 42.10 12.23
N TYR A 163 -92.31 41.93 13.35
CA TYR A 163 -92.43 42.82 14.52
C TYR A 163 -91.82 44.20 14.24
N VAL A 164 -90.69 44.24 13.54
CA VAL A 164 -90.07 45.49 13.10
C VAL A 164 -91.00 46.24 12.15
N SER A 165 -91.54 45.57 11.13
CA SER A 165 -92.48 46.18 10.19
C SER A 165 -93.78 46.62 10.87
N ALA A 166 -94.34 45.81 11.77
CA ALA A 166 -95.54 46.17 12.53
C ALA A 166 -95.30 47.40 13.43
N GLY A 167 -94.15 47.49 14.10
CA GLY A 167 -93.79 48.65 14.90
C GLY A 167 -93.57 49.91 14.07
N GLN A 168 -92.92 49.80 12.91
CA GLN A 168 -92.76 50.92 11.97
C GLN A 168 -94.13 51.46 11.50
N ASN A 169 -95.05 50.57 11.14
CA ASN A 169 -96.41 50.94 10.74
C ASN A 169 -97.19 51.57 11.90
N ALA A 170 -97.04 51.04 13.12
CA ALA A 170 -97.66 51.60 14.32
C ALA A 170 -97.10 53.00 14.65
N GLN A 171 -95.80 53.21 14.54
CA GLN A 171 -95.18 54.53 14.72
C GLN A 171 -95.59 55.53 13.64
N ALA A 172 -95.72 55.10 12.38
CA ALA A 172 -96.24 55.95 11.30
C ALA A 172 -97.68 56.39 11.59
N THR A 173 -98.53 55.44 11.97
CA THR A 173 -99.95 55.71 12.33
C THR A 173 -100.06 56.58 13.59
N LEU A 174 -99.12 56.44 14.55
CA LEU A 174 -99.05 57.29 15.74
C LEU A 174 -98.65 58.73 15.37
N ALA A 175 -97.67 58.89 14.48
CA ALA A 175 -97.27 60.21 13.96
C ALA A 175 -98.42 60.89 13.19
N ASP A 176 -99.18 60.12 12.41
CA ASP A 176 -100.41 60.55 11.75
C ASP A 176 -101.46 61.03 12.78
N ALA A 177 -101.73 60.23 13.81
CA ALA A 177 -102.69 60.55 14.87
C ALA A 177 -102.32 61.81 15.68
N LEU A 178 -101.02 62.05 15.90
CA LEU A 178 -100.50 63.24 16.58
C LEU A 178 -100.48 64.49 15.68
N GLY A 179 -100.83 64.35 14.39
CA GLY A 179 -100.85 65.44 13.42
C GLY A 179 -99.46 65.84 12.90
N VAL A 180 -98.42 65.05 13.21
CA VAL A 180 -97.04 65.29 12.76
C VAL A 180 -96.93 65.21 11.24
N ASN A 181 -97.72 64.35 10.60
CA ASN A 181 -97.78 64.18 9.14
C ASN A 181 -98.83 65.07 8.46
N GLY A 182 -99.33 66.10 9.16
CA GLY A 182 -100.31 67.05 8.64
C GLY A 182 -101.75 66.50 8.59
N ALA A 183 -102.65 67.29 7.99
CA ALA A 183 -104.09 67.05 8.03
C ALA A 183 -104.52 65.75 7.35
N VAL A 184 -103.83 65.33 6.28
CA VAL A 184 -104.13 64.09 5.54
C VAL A 184 -103.79 62.87 6.38
N GLY A 185 -102.62 62.84 7.02
CA GLY A 185 -102.22 61.77 7.94
C GLY A 185 -103.19 61.68 9.12
N ASN A 186 -103.52 62.82 9.73
CA ASN A 186 -104.49 62.86 10.83
C ASN A 186 -105.86 62.30 10.41
N ALA A 187 -106.36 62.65 9.23
CA ALA A 187 -107.60 62.08 8.70
C ALA A 187 -107.52 60.56 8.51
N ALA A 188 -106.40 60.04 8.00
CA ALA A 188 -106.18 58.60 7.82
C ALA A 188 -106.14 57.84 9.16
N ALA A 189 -105.43 58.37 10.17
CA ALA A 189 -105.41 57.78 11.50
C ALA A 189 -106.79 57.81 12.17
N THR A 190 -107.53 58.91 12.01
CA THR A 190 -108.89 59.03 12.54
C THR A 190 -109.84 58.03 11.88
N ALA A 191 -109.74 57.85 10.55
CA ALA A 191 -110.50 56.85 9.82
C ALA A 191 -110.16 55.41 10.25
N ALA A 192 -108.88 55.11 10.45
CA ALA A 192 -108.42 53.81 10.94
C ALA A 192 -108.99 53.49 12.33
N PHE A 193 -108.97 54.46 13.25
CA PHE A 193 -109.57 54.31 14.58
C PHE A 193 -111.09 54.09 14.52
N GLN A 194 -111.80 54.88 13.72
CA GLN A 194 -113.26 54.77 13.56
C GLN A 194 -113.68 53.44 12.91
N SER A 195 -112.84 52.89 12.03
CA SER A 195 -113.04 51.57 11.41
C SER A 195 -112.76 50.38 12.33
N GLY A 196 -112.22 50.63 13.53
CA GLY A 196 -111.88 49.60 14.51
C GLY A 196 -113.10 48.82 15.01
N PRO A 197 -113.08 47.47 15.03
CA PRO A 197 -114.21 46.65 15.48
C PRO A 197 -114.69 46.97 16.91
N GLY A 198 -113.75 47.32 17.80
CA GLY A 198 -114.05 47.67 19.18
C GLY A 198 -114.79 49.01 19.34
N TYR A 199 -114.49 49.98 18.47
CA TYR A 199 -115.09 51.32 18.55
C TYR A 199 -116.59 51.27 18.25
N GLN A 200 -116.99 50.61 17.16
CA GLN A 200 -118.40 50.50 16.78
C GLN A 200 -119.24 49.78 17.85
N TYR A 201 -118.71 48.70 18.42
CA TYR A 201 -119.40 47.97 19.48
C TYR A 201 -119.54 48.78 20.78
N GLN A 202 -118.48 49.47 21.21
CA GLN A 202 -118.52 50.31 22.41
C GLN A 202 -119.47 51.50 22.25
N VAL A 203 -119.47 52.15 21.08
CA VAL A 203 -120.39 53.25 20.75
C VAL A 203 -121.84 52.76 20.77
N GLN A 204 -122.13 51.60 20.17
CA GLN A 204 -123.48 51.00 20.22
C GLN A 204 -123.92 50.65 21.65
N GLN A 205 -123.05 50.05 22.46
CA GLN A 205 -123.39 49.72 23.85
C GLN A 205 -123.64 50.96 24.71
N ALA A 206 -122.81 51.99 24.59
CA ALA A 206 -123.00 53.25 25.30
C ALA A 206 -124.30 53.97 24.87
N LEU A 207 -124.59 54.01 23.57
CA LEU A 207 -125.84 54.55 23.02
C LEU A 207 -127.07 53.82 23.57
N ASN A 208 -127.03 52.48 23.57
CA ASN A 208 -128.11 51.66 24.12
C ASN A 208 -128.29 51.88 25.63
N GLY A 209 -127.21 52.10 26.38
CA GLY A 209 -127.25 52.44 27.80
C GLY A 209 -127.94 53.78 28.08
N VAL A 210 -127.57 54.83 27.34
CA VAL A 210 -128.20 56.16 27.48
C VAL A 210 -129.65 56.14 27.01
N LEU A 211 -129.96 55.43 25.91
CA LEU A 211 -131.34 55.27 25.42
C LEU A 211 -132.23 54.53 26.42
N ARG A 212 -131.71 53.46 27.06
CA ARG A 212 -132.45 52.76 28.14
C ARG A 212 -132.69 53.68 29.35
N ASN A 213 -131.69 54.45 29.76
CA ASN A 213 -131.84 55.39 30.88
C ASN A 213 -132.84 56.52 30.55
N ALA A 214 -132.77 57.08 29.34
CA ALA A 214 -133.73 58.07 28.85
C ALA A 214 -135.15 57.50 28.73
N SER A 215 -135.28 56.22 28.37
CA SER A 215 -136.59 55.54 28.26
C SER A 215 -137.22 55.29 29.62
N ALA A 216 -136.41 54.97 30.63
CA ALA A 216 -136.86 54.76 32.00
C ALA A 216 -137.25 56.08 32.71
N THR A 217 -136.68 57.21 32.27
CA THR A 217 -136.92 58.54 32.86
C THR A 217 -137.92 59.40 32.07
N GLY A 218 -138.50 58.87 30.98
CA GLY A 218 -139.47 59.58 30.14
C GLY A 218 -138.88 60.75 29.33
N ALA A 219 -137.56 60.82 29.22
CA ALA A 219 -136.83 61.92 28.59
C ALA A 219 -136.40 61.63 27.14
N LEU A 220 -136.97 60.60 26.50
CA LEU A 220 -136.67 60.22 25.10
C LEU A 220 -137.00 61.39 24.15
N GLY A 221 -136.00 62.21 23.82
CA GLY A 221 -136.15 63.39 22.97
C GLY A 221 -135.94 64.74 23.66
N SER A 222 -135.61 64.76 24.96
CA SER A 222 -135.25 66.01 25.63
C SER A 222 -133.87 66.51 25.19
N GLY A 223 -133.68 67.83 25.12
CA GLY A 223 -132.36 68.43 24.83
C GLY A 223 -131.27 67.96 25.80
N ASN A 224 -131.64 67.61 27.04
CA ASN A 224 -130.74 67.03 28.03
C ASN A 224 -130.28 65.62 27.66
N THR A 225 -131.14 64.81 27.01
CA THR A 225 -130.77 63.48 26.52
C THR A 225 -129.86 63.56 25.30
N LEU A 226 -130.07 64.53 24.41
CA LEU A 226 -129.20 64.77 23.26
C LEU A 226 -127.82 65.28 23.72
N ALA A 227 -127.79 66.20 24.69
CA ALA A 227 -126.56 66.68 25.32
C ALA A 227 -125.84 65.55 26.08
N ALA A 228 -126.58 64.67 26.77
CA ALA A 228 -126.00 63.48 27.40
C ALA A 228 -125.44 62.50 26.36
N LEU A 229 -126.14 62.24 25.25
CA LEU A 229 -125.63 61.43 24.14
C LEU A 229 -124.33 62.00 23.56
N GLN A 230 -124.29 63.31 23.30
CA GLN A 230 -123.10 64.00 22.79
C GLN A 230 -121.95 63.95 23.80
N ASN A 231 -122.20 64.21 25.08
CA ASN A 231 -121.19 64.15 26.13
C ASN A 231 -120.67 62.72 26.35
N THR A 232 -121.54 61.72 26.35
CA THR A 232 -121.16 60.31 26.45
C THR A 232 -120.36 59.86 25.22
N GLY A 233 -120.76 60.27 24.02
CA GLY A 233 -120.03 60.00 22.78
C GLY A 233 -118.64 60.63 22.76
N ASN A 234 -118.53 61.90 23.15
CA ASN A 234 -117.25 62.62 23.23
C ASN A 234 -116.31 62.04 24.30
N ASN A 235 -116.83 61.73 25.49
CA ASN A 235 -116.01 61.12 26.56
C ASN A 235 -115.57 59.70 26.21
N LEU A 236 -116.45 58.89 25.62
CA LEU A 236 -116.11 57.53 25.19
C LEU A 236 -115.09 57.56 24.04
N ALA A 237 -115.26 58.46 23.06
CA ALA A 237 -114.31 58.63 21.97
C ALA A 237 -112.93 59.03 22.50
N ASN A 238 -112.84 59.99 23.44
CA ASN A 238 -111.57 60.39 24.03
C ASN A 238 -110.88 59.26 24.80
N GLN A 239 -111.62 58.47 25.59
CA GLN A 239 -111.06 57.34 26.34
C GLN A 239 -110.57 56.22 25.40
N ASN A 240 -111.39 55.85 24.41
CA ASN A 240 -111.03 54.83 23.44
C ASN A 240 -109.88 55.28 22.54
N TRP A 241 -109.83 56.56 22.18
CA TRP A 241 -108.73 57.14 21.40
C TRP A 241 -107.41 57.08 22.18
N GLN A 242 -107.43 57.46 23.46
CA GLN A 242 -106.25 57.33 24.33
C GLN A 242 -105.81 55.87 24.48
N GLN A 243 -106.75 54.93 24.65
CA GLN A 243 -106.44 53.51 24.73
C GLN A 243 -105.88 52.95 23.41
N TRP A 244 -106.43 53.37 22.27
CA TRP A 244 -105.91 53.00 20.95
C TRP A 244 -104.50 53.56 20.72
N LEU A 245 -104.25 54.83 21.05
CA LEU A 245 -102.90 55.42 21.01
C LEU A 245 -101.93 54.66 21.93
N SER A 246 -102.36 54.28 23.13
CA SER A 246 -101.53 53.52 24.08
C SER A 246 -101.18 52.13 23.53
N ASN A 247 -102.13 51.43 22.92
CA ASN A 247 -101.89 50.14 22.27
C ASN A 247 -100.95 50.28 21.08
N LEU A 248 -101.13 51.32 20.27
CA LEU A 248 -100.31 51.62 19.09
C LEU A 248 -98.86 51.95 19.49
N SER A 249 -98.70 52.75 20.55
CA SER A 249 -97.42 53.02 21.22
C SER A 249 -96.74 51.73 21.71
N GLY A 250 -97.49 50.80 22.30
CA GLY A 250 -96.96 49.50 22.73
C GLY A 250 -96.47 48.63 21.57
N VAL A 251 -97.17 48.62 20.44
CA VAL A 251 -96.72 47.93 19.22
C VAL A 251 -95.46 48.60 18.65
N GLY A 252 -95.40 49.93 18.62
CA GLY A 252 -94.22 50.69 18.22
C GLY A 252 -93.00 50.38 19.10
N ALA A 253 -93.18 50.33 20.42
CA ALA A 253 -92.13 49.97 21.37
C ALA A 253 -91.63 48.52 21.15
N THR A 254 -92.54 47.58 20.85
CA THR A 254 -92.20 46.20 20.54
C THR A 254 -91.35 46.10 19.26
N GLY A 255 -91.71 46.82 18.20
CA GLY A 255 -90.93 46.83 16.97
C GLY A 255 -89.57 47.54 17.11
N LEU A 256 -89.48 48.60 17.93
CA LEU A 256 -88.20 49.24 18.26
C LEU A 256 -87.27 48.27 19.02
N ASN A 257 -87.82 47.48 19.95
CA ASN A 257 -87.06 46.45 20.65
C ASN A 257 -86.57 45.36 19.68
N ALA A 258 -87.44 44.87 18.79
CA ALA A 258 -87.08 43.90 17.77
C ALA A 258 -86.00 44.43 16.79
N ALA A 259 -86.06 45.71 16.42
CA ALA A 259 -85.07 46.36 15.58
C ALA A 259 -83.71 46.49 16.32
N GLY A 260 -83.74 46.81 17.61
CA GLY A 260 -82.56 46.82 18.46
C GLY A 260 -81.89 45.45 18.57
N GLN A 261 -82.68 44.38 18.74
CA GLN A 261 -82.16 43.00 18.75
C GLN A 261 -81.57 42.61 17.40
N THR A 262 -82.22 42.99 16.29
CA THR A 262 -81.70 42.75 14.93
C THR A 262 -80.37 43.47 14.70
N ALA A 263 -80.24 44.72 15.16
CA ALA A 263 -79.00 45.48 15.06
C ALA A 263 -77.86 44.86 15.91
N ALA A 264 -78.18 44.40 17.12
CA ALA A 264 -77.22 43.71 17.99
C ALA A 264 -76.75 42.39 17.37
N ASN A 265 -77.67 41.62 16.78
CA ASN A 265 -77.36 40.39 16.06
C ASN A 265 -76.41 40.63 14.88
N ASN A 266 -76.66 41.69 14.10
CA ASN A 266 -75.79 42.06 12.98
C ASN A 266 -74.41 42.55 13.43
N ALA A 267 -74.33 43.27 14.56
CA ALA A 267 -73.05 43.66 15.15
C ALA A 267 -72.25 42.44 15.63
N ASN A 268 -72.91 41.46 16.25
CA ASN A 268 -72.29 40.20 16.65
C ASN A 268 -71.76 39.41 15.43
N LEU A 269 -72.51 39.40 14.31
CA LEU A 269 -72.06 38.79 13.06
C LEU A 269 -70.79 39.46 12.52
N ALA A 270 -70.77 40.79 12.47
CA ALA A 270 -69.62 41.54 11.99
C ALA A 270 -68.37 41.30 12.85
N SER A 271 -68.53 41.26 14.18
CA SER A 271 -67.44 40.93 15.10
C SER A 271 -66.93 39.49 14.89
N SER A 272 -67.83 38.53 14.67
CA SER A 272 -67.47 37.16 14.35
C SER A 272 -66.70 37.04 13.02
N GLN A 273 -67.12 37.77 11.98
CA GLN A 273 -66.41 37.83 10.70
C GLN A 273 -64.99 38.39 10.84
N GLN A 274 -64.83 39.45 11.63
CA GLN A 274 -63.51 40.04 11.88
C GLN A 274 -62.60 39.06 12.63
N ALA A 275 -63.13 38.42 13.69
CA ALA A 275 -62.39 37.42 14.45
C ALA A 275 -61.95 36.24 13.57
N GLN A 276 -62.80 35.80 12.64
CA GLN A 276 -62.46 34.76 11.66
C GLN A 276 -61.36 35.21 10.70
N GLY A 277 -61.43 36.44 10.18
CA GLY A 277 -60.39 36.99 9.33
C GLY A 277 -59.02 36.98 10.01
N THR A 278 -58.98 37.38 11.28
CA THR A 278 -57.76 37.32 12.11
C THR A 278 -57.30 35.89 12.36
N ALA A 279 -58.22 34.97 12.68
CA ALA A 279 -57.88 33.56 12.88
C ALA A 279 -57.28 32.92 11.63
N ASN A 280 -57.85 33.18 10.45
CA ASN A 280 -57.32 32.71 9.17
C ASN A 280 -55.94 33.29 8.86
N ALA A 281 -55.74 34.59 9.06
CA ALA A 281 -54.44 35.23 8.84
C ALA A 281 -53.36 34.62 9.77
N ASN A 282 -53.71 34.37 11.03
CA ASN A 282 -52.81 33.73 12.00
C ASN A 282 -52.48 32.29 11.59
N ALA A 283 -53.46 31.50 11.16
CA ALA A 283 -53.25 30.12 10.70
C ALA A 283 -52.30 30.07 9.49
N ILE A 284 -52.51 30.94 8.50
CA ILE A 284 -51.65 31.04 7.30
C ILE A 284 -50.23 31.44 7.71
N THR A 285 -50.08 32.44 8.57
CA THR A 285 -48.77 32.92 9.03
C THR A 285 -48.01 31.84 9.79
N GLN A 286 -48.70 31.09 10.65
CA GLN A 286 -48.10 29.99 11.41
C GLN A 286 -47.71 28.82 10.50
N ALA A 287 -48.54 28.48 9.52
CA ALA A 287 -48.20 27.48 8.50
C ALA A 287 -46.95 27.88 7.70
N GLY A 288 -46.88 29.14 7.26
CA GLY A 288 -45.71 29.68 6.54
C GLY A 288 -44.43 29.65 7.39
N THR A 289 -44.54 29.98 8.68
CA THR A 289 -43.42 29.95 9.62
C THR A 289 -42.94 28.52 9.86
N ASN A 290 -43.85 27.57 10.04
CA ASN A 290 -43.53 26.15 10.19
C ASN A 290 -42.83 25.59 8.95
N LEU A 291 -43.32 25.94 7.75
CA LEU A 291 -42.68 25.52 6.50
C LEU A 291 -41.26 26.11 6.36
N GLY A 292 -41.08 27.39 6.72
CA GLY A 292 -39.77 28.03 6.74
C GLY A 292 -38.79 27.34 7.69
N ASN A 293 -39.24 27.00 8.90
CA ASN A 293 -38.44 26.29 9.90
C ASN A 293 -38.05 24.87 9.43
N ILE A 294 -38.98 24.14 8.81
CA ILE A 294 -38.70 22.81 8.24
C ILE A 294 -37.66 22.92 7.12
N ALA A 295 -37.82 23.88 6.21
CA ALA A 295 -36.87 24.09 5.11
C ALA A 295 -35.47 24.44 5.63
N GLN A 296 -35.38 25.32 6.63
CA GLN A 296 -34.10 25.71 7.24
C GLN A 296 -33.42 24.55 7.99
N SER A 297 -34.18 23.82 8.82
CA SER A 297 -33.67 22.66 9.58
C SER A 297 -33.17 21.57 8.63
N THR A 298 -33.98 21.24 7.61
CA THR A 298 -33.62 20.24 6.60
C THR A 298 -32.40 20.66 5.79
N GLY A 299 -32.32 21.92 5.36
CA GLY A 299 -31.16 22.45 4.63
C GLY A 299 -29.88 22.38 5.46
N THR A 300 -29.97 22.67 6.76
CA THR A 300 -28.83 22.58 7.69
C THR A 300 -28.40 21.13 7.90
N GLN A 301 -29.34 20.20 8.12
CA GLN A 301 -29.05 18.78 8.28
C GLN A 301 -28.39 18.18 7.02
N LEU A 302 -28.87 18.55 5.84
CA LEU A 302 -28.29 18.10 4.57
C LEU A 302 -26.88 18.66 4.34
N GLY A 303 -26.68 19.95 4.65
CA GLY A 303 -25.36 20.57 4.59
C GLY A 303 -24.35 19.84 5.49
N ASN A 304 -24.76 19.52 6.72
CA ASN A 304 -23.94 18.77 7.67
C ASN A 304 -23.65 17.34 7.20
N LEU A 305 -24.65 16.62 6.68
CA LEU A 305 -24.48 15.27 6.16
C LEU A 305 -23.53 15.23 4.96
N SER A 306 -23.67 16.19 4.04
CA SER A 306 -22.78 16.33 2.87
C SER A 306 -21.35 16.63 3.30
N ALA A 307 -21.16 17.58 4.23
CA ALA A 307 -19.83 17.91 4.76
C ALA A 307 -19.18 16.72 5.50
N SER A 308 -19.94 16.00 6.32
CA SER A 308 -19.45 14.81 7.04
C SER A 308 -19.08 13.68 6.09
N THR A 309 -19.90 13.42 5.08
CA THR A 309 -19.63 12.41 4.05
C THR A 309 -18.38 12.78 3.24
N GLY A 310 -18.23 14.05 2.86
CA GLY A 310 -17.04 14.56 2.17
C GLY A 310 -15.76 14.40 2.99
N GLN A 311 -15.81 14.71 4.30
CA GLN A 311 -14.68 14.52 5.20
C GLN A 311 -14.32 13.02 5.37
N ALA A 312 -15.32 12.15 5.52
CA ALA A 312 -15.09 10.71 5.64
C ALA A 312 -14.44 10.13 4.38
N ALA A 313 -14.93 10.51 3.19
CA ALA A 313 -14.37 10.09 1.91
C ALA A 313 -12.91 10.57 1.76
N ALA A 314 -12.64 11.85 2.02
CA ALA A 314 -11.28 12.40 1.96
C ALA A 314 -10.31 11.71 2.95
N GLY A 315 -10.81 11.32 4.13
CA GLY A 315 -10.04 10.57 5.12
C GLY A 315 -9.68 9.16 4.64
N LEU A 316 -10.63 8.44 4.03
CA LEU A 316 -10.38 7.11 3.45
C LEU A 316 -9.35 7.18 2.32
N ASP A 317 -9.47 8.15 1.42
CA ASP A 317 -8.53 8.34 0.31
C ASP A 317 -7.11 8.65 0.81
N THR A 318 -6.98 9.54 1.80
CA THR A 318 -5.68 9.90 2.40
C THR A 318 -5.02 8.69 3.08
N ASN A 319 -5.80 7.90 3.82
CA ASN A 319 -5.30 6.71 4.50
C ASN A 319 -4.88 5.62 3.50
N ALA A 320 -5.67 5.39 2.46
CA ALA A 320 -5.36 4.42 1.41
C ALA A 320 -4.08 4.81 0.65
N ALA A 321 -3.96 6.08 0.26
CA ALA A 321 -2.76 6.59 -0.41
C ALA A 321 -1.51 6.46 0.48
N THR A 322 -1.63 6.79 1.77
CA THR A 322 -0.52 6.67 2.73
C THR A 322 -0.12 5.21 2.92
N ALA A 323 -1.07 4.29 3.06
CA ALA A 323 -0.80 2.86 3.19
C ALA A 323 -0.09 2.29 1.94
N LEU A 324 -0.53 2.68 0.75
CA LEU A 324 0.10 2.26 -0.50
C LEU A 324 1.53 2.78 -0.63
N ALA A 325 1.77 4.06 -0.31
CA ALA A 325 3.11 4.66 -0.32
C ALA A 325 4.07 3.96 0.66
N ASN A 326 3.58 3.63 1.85
CA ASN A 326 4.36 2.89 2.85
C ASN A 326 4.70 1.48 2.38
N ASN A 327 3.73 0.75 1.81
CA ASN A 327 3.97 -0.59 1.26
C ASN A 327 4.95 -0.57 0.09
N ALA A 328 4.85 0.40 -0.82
CA ALA A 328 5.78 0.55 -1.93
C ALA A 328 7.21 0.83 -1.44
N THR A 329 7.36 1.72 -0.45
CA THR A 329 8.65 2.03 0.18
C THR A 329 9.24 0.82 0.90
N ALA A 330 8.43 0.09 1.66
CA ALA A 330 8.84 -1.12 2.35
C ALA A 330 9.28 -2.21 1.36
N GLY A 331 8.50 -2.46 0.30
CA GLY A 331 8.84 -3.42 -0.74
C GLY A 331 10.13 -3.05 -1.49
N GLY A 332 10.32 -1.77 -1.81
CA GLY A 332 11.56 -1.27 -2.40
C GLY A 332 12.79 -1.50 -1.52
N ASN A 333 12.67 -1.23 -0.21
CA ASN A 333 13.75 -1.46 0.75
C ASN A 333 14.08 -2.96 0.90
N THR A 334 13.06 -3.82 0.95
CA THR A 334 13.27 -5.28 1.02
C THR A 334 14.03 -5.78 -0.21
N LEU A 335 13.61 -5.40 -1.41
CA LEU A 335 14.27 -5.79 -2.65
C LEU A 335 15.71 -5.27 -2.72
N ALA A 336 15.94 -4.02 -2.34
CA ALA A 336 17.27 -3.43 -2.33
C ALA A 336 18.21 -4.18 -1.38
N ASN A 337 17.75 -4.50 -0.17
CA ASN A 337 18.54 -5.25 0.80
C ASN A 337 18.85 -6.68 0.31
N GLU A 338 17.90 -7.34 -0.35
CA GLU A 338 18.10 -8.66 -0.93
C GLU A 338 19.14 -8.64 -2.05
N LEU A 339 19.07 -7.66 -2.95
CA LEU A 339 20.05 -7.48 -4.03
C LEU A 339 21.44 -7.18 -3.49
N ILE A 340 21.56 -6.31 -2.49
CA ILE A 340 22.84 -6.02 -1.81
C ILE A 340 23.40 -7.29 -1.14
N GLY A 341 22.54 -8.07 -0.48
CA GLY A 341 22.90 -9.34 0.13
C GLY A 341 23.45 -10.35 -0.87
N GLN A 342 22.74 -10.56 -1.98
CA GLN A 342 23.18 -11.44 -3.07
C GLN A 342 24.48 -10.95 -3.70
N GLY A 343 24.60 -9.65 -3.98
CA GLY A 343 25.83 -9.05 -4.50
C GLY A 343 27.04 -9.28 -3.60
N THR A 344 26.85 -9.14 -2.28
CA THR A 344 27.90 -9.42 -1.29
C THR A 344 28.30 -10.90 -1.27
N GLN A 345 27.31 -11.81 -1.34
CA GLN A 345 27.58 -13.25 -1.40
C GLN A 345 28.36 -13.65 -2.66
N LEU A 346 27.97 -13.13 -3.83
CA LEU A 346 28.71 -13.35 -5.07
C LEU A 346 30.14 -12.79 -4.99
N GLY A 347 30.32 -11.59 -4.43
CA GLY A 347 31.65 -11.00 -4.22
C GLY A 347 32.56 -11.86 -3.34
N ASN A 348 32.01 -12.41 -2.25
CA ASN A 348 32.73 -13.33 -1.37
C ASN A 348 33.08 -14.65 -2.07
N LEU A 349 32.15 -15.22 -2.84
CA LEU A 349 32.42 -16.43 -3.63
C LEU A 349 33.53 -16.20 -4.65
N ALA A 350 33.50 -15.09 -5.37
CA ALA A 350 34.54 -14.73 -6.33
C ALA A 350 35.92 -14.56 -5.66
N THR A 351 35.95 -13.91 -4.49
CA THR A 351 37.18 -13.75 -3.69
C THR A 351 37.73 -15.10 -3.25
N ASN A 352 36.88 -15.97 -2.69
CA ASN A 352 37.28 -17.30 -2.23
C ASN A 352 37.80 -18.16 -3.39
N LEU A 353 37.12 -18.14 -4.54
CA LEU A 353 37.56 -18.87 -5.73
C LEU A 353 38.90 -18.34 -6.25
N GLY A 354 39.07 -17.02 -6.26
CA GLY A 354 40.34 -16.38 -6.62
C GLY A 354 41.49 -16.79 -5.68
N THR A 355 41.27 -16.75 -4.37
CA THR A 355 42.27 -17.19 -3.38
C THR A 355 42.57 -18.69 -3.50
N ALA A 356 41.56 -19.53 -3.72
CA ALA A 356 41.75 -20.96 -3.91
C ALA A 356 42.57 -21.26 -5.18
N SER A 357 42.27 -20.59 -6.30
CA SER A 357 43.03 -20.70 -7.54
C SER A 357 44.48 -20.28 -7.35
N ALA A 358 44.73 -19.13 -6.73
CA ALA A 358 46.08 -18.66 -6.45
C ALA A 358 46.86 -19.62 -5.53
N GLY A 359 46.18 -20.25 -4.57
CA GLY A 359 46.75 -21.28 -3.71
C GLY A 359 47.15 -22.55 -4.47
N ILE A 360 46.30 -23.01 -5.40
CA ILE A 360 46.60 -24.16 -6.28
C ILE A 360 47.83 -23.84 -7.13
N ASP A 361 47.86 -22.67 -7.77
CA ASP A 361 48.98 -22.26 -8.63
C ASP A 361 50.29 -22.18 -7.84
N THR A 362 50.24 -21.62 -6.62
CA THR A 362 51.42 -21.54 -5.73
C THR A 362 51.91 -22.93 -5.32
N SER A 363 50.99 -23.83 -4.97
CA SER A 363 51.32 -25.21 -4.58
C SER A 363 51.93 -25.99 -5.75
N GLN A 364 51.32 -25.91 -6.93
CA GLN A 364 51.85 -26.55 -8.15
C GLN A 364 53.21 -25.98 -8.54
N GLY A 365 53.38 -24.65 -8.44
CA GLY A 365 54.66 -23.99 -8.66
C GLY A 365 55.74 -24.49 -7.70
N ALA A 366 55.43 -24.63 -6.41
CA ALA A 366 56.34 -25.17 -5.41
C ALA A 366 56.68 -26.65 -5.66
N GLN A 367 55.70 -27.47 -6.04
CA GLN A 367 55.93 -28.87 -6.42
C GLN A 367 56.85 -28.97 -7.63
N LEU A 368 56.62 -28.17 -8.67
CA LEU A 368 57.46 -28.14 -9.85
C LEU A 368 58.89 -27.69 -9.52
N ALA A 369 59.05 -26.69 -8.65
CA ALA A 369 60.35 -26.24 -8.17
C ALA A 369 61.08 -27.35 -7.39
N ASN A 370 60.39 -28.08 -6.51
CA ASN A 370 60.97 -29.21 -5.77
C ASN A 370 61.38 -30.35 -6.69
N VAL A 371 60.57 -30.69 -7.70
CA VAL A 371 60.93 -31.70 -8.71
C VAL A 371 62.16 -31.25 -9.49
N SER A 372 62.21 -29.98 -9.92
CA SER A 372 63.36 -29.42 -10.62
C SER A 372 64.63 -29.45 -9.76
N GLN A 373 64.52 -29.12 -8.47
CA GLN A 373 65.64 -29.19 -7.54
C GLN A 373 66.11 -30.65 -7.32
N GLY A 374 65.17 -31.58 -7.16
CA GLY A 374 65.46 -33.00 -7.00
C GLY A 374 66.16 -33.60 -8.22
N LEU A 375 65.68 -33.26 -9.42
CA LEU A 375 66.35 -33.65 -10.67
C LEU A 375 67.75 -33.06 -10.76
N GLY A 376 67.92 -31.77 -10.44
CA GLY A 376 69.23 -31.13 -10.42
C GLY A 376 70.21 -31.77 -9.43
N LEU A 377 69.75 -32.12 -8.22
CA LEU A 377 70.57 -32.82 -7.23
C LEU A 377 70.92 -34.24 -7.68
N ASN A 378 69.98 -34.95 -8.30
CA ASN A 378 70.25 -36.29 -8.82
C ASN A 378 71.28 -36.23 -9.96
N GLU A 379 71.14 -35.28 -10.88
CA GLU A 379 72.11 -35.04 -11.95
C GLU A 379 73.50 -34.69 -11.37
N ALA A 380 73.56 -33.82 -10.36
CA ALA A 380 74.81 -33.51 -9.65
C ALA A 380 75.42 -34.74 -8.96
N ASN A 381 74.59 -35.60 -8.35
CA ASN A 381 75.06 -36.85 -7.72
C ASN A 381 75.58 -37.86 -8.74
N VAL A 382 74.88 -38.03 -9.86
CA VAL A 382 75.33 -38.87 -10.98
C VAL A 382 76.67 -38.35 -11.50
N PHE A 383 76.81 -37.03 -11.66
CA PHE A 383 78.06 -36.40 -12.07
C PHE A 383 79.18 -36.63 -11.05
N ASN A 384 78.92 -36.44 -9.76
CA ASN A 384 79.90 -36.68 -8.69
C ASN A 384 80.33 -38.14 -8.65
N ASN A 385 79.41 -39.09 -8.75
CA ASN A 385 79.70 -40.53 -8.77
C ASN A 385 80.50 -40.92 -10.02
N ALA A 386 80.12 -40.41 -11.19
CA ALA A 386 80.87 -40.64 -12.43
C ALA A 386 82.29 -40.07 -12.33
N THR A 387 82.44 -38.88 -11.75
CA THR A 387 83.75 -38.25 -11.53
C THR A 387 84.59 -39.05 -10.54
N ALA A 388 84.02 -39.47 -9.40
CA ALA A 388 84.70 -40.30 -8.42
C ALA A 388 85.14 -41.65 -9.00
N ALA A 389 84.28 -42.32 -9.76
CA ALA A 389 84.62 -43.57 -10.45
C ALA A 389 85.77 -43.37 -11.45
N ARG A 390 85.81 -42.24 -12.16
CA ARG A 390 86.90 -41.91 -13.09
C ARG A 390 88.21 -41.64 -12.36
N VAL A 391 88.19 -40.92 -11.24
CA VAL A 391 89.37 -40.72 -10.39
C VAL A 391 89.91 -42.06 -9.88
N ALA A 392 89.03 -42.96 -9.42
CA ALA A 392 89.42 -44.29 -8.98
C ALA A 392 90.07 -45.11 -10.11
N ASN A 393 89.49 -45.09 -11.31
CA ASN A 393 90.07 -45.77 -12.49
C ASN A 393 91.43 -45.19 -12.87
N ASN A 394 91.60 -43.87 -12.83
CA ASN A 394 92.90 -43.23 -13.09
C ASN A 394 93.94 -43.61 -12.03
N ASN A 395 93.54 -43.67 -10.75
CA ASN A 395 94.43 -44.13 -9.68
C ASN A 395 94.84 -45.59 -9.87
N ASN A 396 93.91 -46.47 -10.24
CA ASN A 396 94.21 -47.88 -10.54
C ASN A 396 95.14 -48.01 -11.75
N ALA A 397 94.91 -47.23 -12.82
CA ALA A 397 95.80 -47.19 -13.98
C ALA A 397 97.20 -46.69 -13.60
N THR A 398 97.29 -45.65 -12.77
CA THR A 398 98.56 -45.10 -12.29
C THR A 398 99.30 -46.10 -11.41
N GLN A 399 98.60 -46.78 -10.49
CA GLN A 399 99.16 -47.87 -9.68
C GLN A 399 99.62 -49.03 -10.56
N GLY A 400 98.85 -49.39 -11.60
CA GLY A 400 99.22 -50.40 -12.58
C GLY A 400 100.52 -50.03 -13.31
N ILE A 401 100.67 -48.77 -13.73
CA ILE A 401 101.91 -48.26 -14.34
C ILE A 401 103.06 -48.27 -13.32
N ALA A 402 102.83 -47.85 -12.08
CA ALA A 402 103.84 -47.88 -11.03
C ALA A 402 104.31 -49.31 -10.73
N ASN A 403 103.38 -50.27 -10.63
CA ASN A 403 103.66 -51.69 -10.44
C ASN A 403 104.37 -52.30 -11.65
N ALA A 404 103.97 -51.96 -12.88
CA ALA A 404 104.65 -52.38 -14.10
C ALA A 404 106.05 -51.78 -14.21
N GLY A 405 106.23 -50.52 -13.79
CA GLY A 405 107.51 -49.85 -13.68
C GLY A 405 108.42 -50.50 -12.64
N ALA A 406 107.88 -50.82 -11.46
CA ALA A 406 108.59 -51.56 -10.42
C ALA A 406 108.95 -52.98 -10.86
N ALA A 407 108.03 -53.69 -11.51
CA ALA A 407 108.28 -55.01 -12.10
C ALA A 407 109.32 -54.95 -13.23
N GLY A 408 109.30 -53.89 -14.06
CA GLY A 408 110.32 -53.65 -15.07
C GLY A 408 111.69 -53.33 -14.47
N LEU A 409 111.74 -52.60 -13.36
CA LEU A 409 112.95 -52.35 -12.57
C LEU A 409 113.47 -53.64 -11.94
N MET A 410 112.60 -54.44 -11.34
CA MET A 410 112.93 -55.77 -10.79
C MET A 410 113.39 -56.74 -11.87
N ALA A 411 112.73 -56.76 -13.03
CA ALA A 411 113.14 -57.56 -14.19
C ALA A 411 114.47 -57.07 -14.76
N GLY A 412 114.72 -55.76 -14.77
CA GLY A 412 116.02 -55.17 -15.10
C GLY A 412 117.11 -55.56 -14.11
N GLN A 413 116.80 -55.56 -12.81
CA GLN A 413 117.70 -56.04 -11.75
C GLN A 413 117.90 -57.56 -11.78
N GLN A 414 116.87 -58.34 -12.13
CA GLN A 414 116.97 -59.78 -12.35
C GLN A 414 117.74 -60.09 -13.62
N ALA A 415 117.57 -59.33 -14.70
CA ALA A 415 118.37 -59.49 -15.91
C ALA A 415 119.83 -59.10 -15.65
N ALA A 416 120.10 -58.09 -14.81
CA ALA A 416 121.43 -57.80 -14.30
C ALA A 416 121.97 -58.96 -13.44
N ALA A 417 121.17 -59.50 -12.51
CA ALA A 417 121.53 -60.63 -11.67
C ALA A 417 121.66 -61.96 -12.44
N THR A 418 120.93 -62.14 -13.54
CA THR A 418 121.00 -63.30 -14.44
C THR A 418 122.17 -63.14 -15.41
N GLY A 419 122.52 -61.90 -15.78
CA GLY A 419 123.80 -61.59 -16.42
C GLY A 419 124.97 -61.93 -15.49
N ASP A 420 124.88 -61.58 -14.21
CA ASP A 420 125.88 -61.93 -13.19
C ASP A 420 125.91 -63.45 -12.93
N ASN A 421 124.76 -64.14 -12.91
CA ASN A 421 124.68 -65.61 -12.78
C ASN A 421 125.07 -66.36 -14.07
N ALA A 422 124.96 -65.76 -15.26
CA ALA A 422 125.48 -66.34 -16.50
C ALA A 422 127.02 -66.22 -16.55
N ILE A 423 127.59 -65.20 -15.91
CA ILE A 423 129.03 -65.05 -15.71
C ILE A 423 129.53 -66.00 -14.59
N LEU A 424 128.75 -66.24 -13.53
CA LEU A 424 129.08 -67.22 -12.49
C LEU A 424 128.80 -68.69 -12.87
N GLY A 425 127.80 -68.96 -13.71
CA GLY A 425 127.39 -70.29 -14.16
C GLY A 425 128.20 -70.86 -15.33
N GLY A 426 128.91 -69.99 -16.06
CA GLY A 426 129.80 -70.37 -17.17
C GLY A 426 131.09 -71.10 -16.76
N LEU A 427 131.41 -71.18 -15.47
CA LEU A 427 132.60 -71.87 -14.93
C LEU A 427 132.29 -73.16 -14.15
N GLY A 428 131.00 -73.54 -13.99
CA GLY A 428 130.57 -74.54 -13.02
C GLY A 428 130.11 -75.92 -13.53
N SER A 429 129.99 -76.17 -14.84
CA SER A 429 129.40 -77.44 -15.33
C SER A 429 130.23 -78.21 -16.36
N LEU A 430 131.56 -78.11 -16.24
CA LEU A 430 132.52 -79.05 -16.80
C LEU A 430 132.65 -80.30 -15.90
N LEU A 431 131.56 -80.91 -15.42
CA LEU A 431 131.64 -82.12 -14.58
C LEU A 431 130.27 -82.83 -14.44
N LYS A 432 130.25 -84.12 -14.86
CA LYS A 432 129.27 -85.19 -14.55
C LYS A 432 127.93 -85.06 -15.28
N LEU A 433 127.65 -85.80 -16.36
CA LEU A 433 127.83 -87.24 -16.62
C LEU A 433 127.28 -88.13 -15.51
N GLY A 434 126.06 -88.64 -15.72
CA GLY A 434 125.55 -89.89 -15.16
C GLY A 434 124.66 -89.77 -13.92
N SER A 435 123.36 -90.03 -14.09
CA SER A 435 122.62 -91.09 -13.37
C SER A 435 121.10 -90.98 -13.59
N LEU A 436 120.52 -92.07 -14.10
CA LEU A 436 119.13 -92.49 -13.93
C LEU A 436 118.70 -92.35 -12.45
N PRO A 437 117.41 -92.06 -12.12
CA PRO A 437 116.49 -93.17 -11.88
C PRO A 437 114.96 -92.92 -12.07
N THR A 438 114.28 -94.01 -12.43
CA THR A 438 113.00 -94.57 -11.95
C THR A 438 111.97 -93.74 -11.15
N GLY A 439 110.70 -93.82 -11.59
CA GLY A 439 109.63 -94.53 -10.86
C GLY A 439 108.71 -93.76 -9.87
N GLY A 440 107.40 -94.10 -9.95
CA GLY A 440 106.36 -93.95 -8.90
C GLY A 440 105.68 -92.58 -8.81
N GLY A 441 104.37 -92.40 -8.63
CA GLY A 441 103.31 -93.28 -8.13
C GLY A 441 102.57 -92.60 -6.96
N GLY A 442 101.24 -92.39 -7.09
CA GLY A 442 100.30 -91.99 -6.03
C GLY A 442 100.17 -90.48 -5.75
N THR A 443 99.10 -89.90 -5.19
CA THR A 443 97.70 -90.23 -4.88
C THR A 443 97.17 -89.06 -4.01
N LEU A 444 95.83 -88.93 -3.90
CA LEU A 444 95.06 -88.35 -2.77
C LEU A 444 95.12 -86.80 -2.62
N ALA A 445 94.00 -86.06 -2.77
CA ALA A 445 92.76 -86.01 -1.98
C ALA A 445 92.80 -85.00 -0.81
N GLY A 446 91.67 -84.30 -0.62
CA GLY A 446 91.30 -83.59 0.61
C GLY A 446 91.55 -82.08 0.54
N ALA A 447 90.49 -81.27 0.50
CA ALA A 447 89.80 -80.71 1.69
C ALA A 447 90.38 -79.30 1.98
N ALA A 448 89.68 -78.30 2.49
CA ALA A 448 88.29 -78.02 2.83
C ALA A 448 88.29 -76.56 3.34
N THR A 449 87.11 -75.94 3.42
CA THR A 449 86.67 -74.97 4.49
C THR A 449 87.50 -73.69 4.69
N SER A 450 87.01 -72.49 4.96
CA SER A 450 85.83 -71.89 5.61
C SER A 450 86.15 -70.38 5.60
N GLY A 451 85.27 -69.40 5.45
CA GLY A 451 84.01 -69.15 6.15
C GLY A 451 84.08 -67.76 6.85
N ILE A 452 82.90 -67.20 7.16
CA ILE A 452 82.61 -66.04 8.05
C ILE A 452 82.73 -64.65 7.37
N GLY A 453 81.75 -63.73 7.39
CA GLY A 453 80.42 -63.71 8.00
C GLY A 453 79.82 -62.29 8.06
N SER A 454 78.49 -62.20 7.86
CA SER A 454 77.45 -61.32 8.44
C SER A 454 77.61 -59.79 8.61
N LEU A 455 76.56 -59.05 8.19
CA LEU A 455 75.68 -58.23 9.05
C LEU A 455 74.43 -57.77 8.24
N LEU A 456 73.24 -58.40 8.40
CA LEU A 456 72.03 -57.92 9.13
C LEU A 456 71.71 -56.41 8.98
N GLY A 457 70.48 -55.93 8.75
CA GLY A 457 69.14 -56.52 8.62
C GLY A 457 68.02 -55.48 8.93
N SER A 458 66.77 -55.76 8.49
CA SER A 458 65.48 -55.20 8.96
C SER A 458 65.16 -53.74 8.53
N LEU A 459 63.96 -53.26 8.17
CA LEU A 459 62.54 -53.64 8.16
C LEU A 459 61.91 -53.01 6.89
N GLY A 460 60.76 -53.36 6.33
CA GLY A 460 59.65 -54.19 6.78
C GLY A 460 58.56 -54.18 5.70
N SER A 461 57.80 -55.26 5.70
CA SER A 461 56.56 -55.49 4.94
C SER A 461 55.39 -54.70 5.53
N GLY A 462 54.53 -54.15 4.67
CA GLY A 462 53.20 -53.65 5.02
C GLY A 462 52.23 -53.79 3.84
N ALA A 463 51.18 -54.61 4.04
CA ALA A 463 49.90 -54.63 3.32
C ALA A 463 49.28 -53.20 3.26
N GLY A 464 48.31 -52.80 2.44
CA GLY A 464 47.28 -53.44 1.63
C GLY A 464 46.16 -52.38 1.42
N ALA A 465 45.30 -52.56 0.41
CA ALA A 465 44.11 -51.74 0.05
C ALA A 465 44.40 -50.31 -0.45
N LEU A 466 43.77 -49.77 -1.52
CA LEU A 466 42.32 -49.72 -1.75
C LEU A 466 41.97 -49.54 -3.24
N LEU A 467 40.86 -50.14 -3.60
CA LEU A 467 40.12 -50.12 -4.87
C LEU A 467 39.11 -48.95 -4.85
N ALA A 468 38.87 -48.33 -6.02
CA ALA A 468 37.61 -47.73 -6.53
C ALA A 468 36.66 -46.85 -5.66
N ALA A 469 36.38 -45.63 -6.16
CA ALA A 469 35.08 -44.91 -6.25
C ALA A 469 35.37 -43.59 -7.04
N LEU A 470 34.67 -43.10 -8.07
CA LEU A 470 33.24 -42.82 -8.28
C LEU A 470 32.55 -42.08 -7.14
#